data_AF-A0A7C0VRU2-F1
#
_entry.id   AF-A0A7C0VRU2-F1
#
_cell.length_a   1.000
_cell.length_b   1.000
_cell.length_c   1.000
_cell.angle_alpha   90.00
_cell.angle_beta   90.00
_cell.angle_gamma   90.00
#
_symmetry.space_group_name_H-M   'P 1'
#
loop_
_entity.id
_entity.type
_entity.pdbx_description
1 polymer ?
#
loop_
_entity_poly.entity_id
_entity_poly.type
_entity_poly.pdbx_seq_one_letter_code
_entity_poly.pdbx_strand_id
1 'polypeptide(L)'
;MIEVIREIIDSLKKRVPEAFLKEGEELPEIPIKEKLERVAEPVPFNRFYLTEEFPPHIDPSDLIPAISDVPEELQEDKEVRKEVEKYGTDALGWYQPFHFFESSWGIFIRWRGIKFLAYLLNKNGQKESYVELMKHAFKLIHSHEYFHFLTEWAT
;
A
#
# COMPACT_ATOMS: atom_id res chain seq x y z
N MET A 1 -22.78 9.86 13.76
CA MET A 1 -21.55 9.79 12.93
C MET A 1 -20.36 10.43 13.64
N ILE A 2 -20.48 11.66 14.18
CA ILE A 2 -19.40 12.36 14.91
C ILE A 2 -18.95 11.62 16.20
N GLU A 3 -19.87 11.01 16.94
CA GLU A 3 -19.53 10.26 18.17
C GLU A 3 -18.69 9.01 17.91
N VAL A 4 -19.02 8.23 16.86
CA VAL A 4 -18.29 7.01 16.49
C VAL A 4 -16.85 7.34 16.10
N ILE A 5 -16.64 8.44 15.37
CA ILE A 5 -15.28 8.88 14.98
C ILE A 5 -14.47 9.26 16.23
N ARG A 6 -15.08 9.93 17.22
CA ARG A 6 -14.40 10.26 18.47
C ARG A 6 -14.00 9.02 19.26
N GLU A 7 -14.89 8.04 19.38
CA GLU A 7 -14.59 6.78 20.05
C GLU A 7 -13.43 6.01 19.38
N ILE A 8 -13.39 6.01 18.05
CA ILE A 8 -12.29 5.39 17.30
C ILE A 8 -10.98 6.15 17.56
N ILE A 9 -10.98 7.48 17.46
CA ILE A 9 -9.78 8.30 17.71
C ILE A 9 -9.27 8.09 19.15
N ASP A 10 -10.15 8.08 20.14
CA ASP A 10 -9.76 7.90 21.55
C ASP A 10 -9.21 6.50 21.82
N SER A 11 -9.80 5.48 21.20
CA SER A 11 -9.28 4.11 21.24
C SER A 11 -7.88 4.01 20.60
N LEU A 12 -7.67 4.68 19.47
CA LEU A 12 -6.39 4.71 18.78
C LEU A 12 -5.32 5.46 19.61
N LYS A 13 -5.65 6.62 20.18
CA LYS A 13 -4.74 7.38 21.06
C LYS A 13 -4.28 6.56 22.26
N LYS A 14 -5.15 5.70 22.79
CA LYS A 14 -4.82 4.83 23.91
C LYS A 14 -3.91 3.66 23.51
N ARG A 15 -4.11 3.10 22.31
CA ARG A 15 -3.41 1.88 21.87
C ARG A 15 -2.08 2.17 21.18
N VAL A 16 -1.99 3.30 20.47
CA VAL A 16 -0.83 3.67 19.65
C VAL A 16 -0.57 5.18 19.83
N PRO A 17 -0.22 5.63 21.05
CA PRO A 17 -0.04 7.05 21.35
C PRO A 17 1.04 7.72 20.47
N GLU A 18 2.06 6.98 20.07
CA GLU A 18 3.15 7.43 19.20
C GLU A 18 2.73 7.72 17.75
N ALA A 19 1.56 7.25 17.31
CA ALA A 19 1.03 7.53 15.98
C ALA A 19 0.36 8.92 15.89
N PHE A 20 0.21 9.61 17.02
CA PHE A 20 -0.37 10.95 17.07
C PHE A 20 0.75 11.98 17.26
N LEU A 21 0.69 13.05 16.45
CA LEU A 21 1.57 14.20 16.62
C LEU A 21 1.38 14.80 18.01
N LYS A 22 2.48 15.22 18.62
CA LYS A 22 2.40 16.03 19.85
C LYS A 22 1.81 17.39 19.47
N GLU A 23 1.11 18.02 20.42
CA GLU A 23 0.60 19.38 20.21
C GLU A 23 1.75 20.31 19.80
N GLY A 24 1.63 20.91 18.61
CA GLY A 24 2.63 21.80 18.03
C GLY A 24 3.63 21.14 17.07
N GLU A 25 3.60 19.82 16.87
CA GLU A 25 4.31 19.18 15.76
C GLU A 25 3.49 19.32 14.47
N GLU A 26 4.11 19.88 13.42
CA GLU A 26 3.51 19.92 12.10
C GLU A 26 3.62 18.55 11.43
N LEU A 27 2.62 18.18 10.63
CA LEU A 27 2.74 17.04 9.74
C LEU A 27 3.97 17.28 8.84
N PRO A 28 4.86 16.30 8.66
CA PRO A 28 5.93 16.45 7.70
C PRO A 28 5.29 16.76 6.34
N GLU A 29 5.69 17.86 5.71
CA GLU A 29 5.30 18.13 4.33
C GLU A 29 5.78 16.94 3.50
N ILE A 30 4.85 16.09 3.07
CA ILE A 30 5.15 15.04 2.09
C ILE A 30 5.37 15.79 0.78
N PRO A 31 6.60 15.89 0.24
CA PRO A 31 6.80 16.62 -0.99
C PRO A 31 6.18 15.77 -2.09
N ILE A 32 4.98 16.15 -2.55
CA ILE A 32 4.31 15.52 -3.70
C ILE A 32 5.27 15.47 -4.90
N LYS A 33 6.19 16.44 -5.01
CA LYS A 33 7.26 16.48 -6.00
C LYS A 33 8.21 15.29 -5.96
N GLU A 34 8.58 14.78 -4.79
CA GLU A 34 9.47 13.60 -4.71
C GLU A 34 8.76 12.30 -5.11
N LYS A 35 7.42 12.23 -4.97
CA LYS A 35 6.63 11.08 -5.48
C LYS A 35 6.64 11.04 -7.02
N LEU A 36 6.66 12.19 -7.68
CA LEU A 36 6.64 12.31 -9.15
C LEU A 36 7.94 11.86 -9.83
N GLU A 37 9.09 11.95 -9.16
CA GLU A 37 10.38 11.56 -9.73
C GLU A 37 10.65 10.04 -9.66
N ARG A 38 9.86 9.29 -8.88
CA ARG A 38 10.04 7.83 -8.68
C ARG A 38 9.20 6.96 -9.61
N VAL A 39 8.70 7.53 -10.68
CA VAL A 39 7.94 6.83 -11.72
C VAL A 39 8.90 5.94 -12.53
N ALA A 40 9.41 4.87 -11.90
CA ALA A 40 9.87 3.69 -12.60
C ALA A 40 8.61 3.02 -13.12
N GLU A 41 8.47 2.99 -14.46
CA GLU A 41 7.30 2.57 -15.24
C GLU A 41 6.11 2.08 -14.39
N PRO A 42 5.10 2.95 -14.16
CA PRO A 42 3.92 2.53 -13.45
C PRO A 42 3.27 1.46 -14.31
N VAL A 43 2.94 0.29 -13.74
CA VAL A 43 1.92 -0.55 -14.36
C VAL A 43 0.65 0.29 -14.25
N PRO A 44 0.15 0.88 -15.36
CA PRO A 44 -0.97 1.79 -15.25
C PRO A 44 -2.18 0.91 -14.92
N PHE A 45 -2.73 1.06 -13.72
CA PHE A 45 -4.09 0.60 -13.45
C PHE A 45 -5.02 1.57 -14.17
N ASN A 46 -5.09 1.41 -15.49
CA ASN A 46 -5.75 2.34 -16.39
C ASN A 46 -7.27 2.20 -16.22
N ARG A 47 -7.89 3.19 -15.59
CA ARG A 47 -9.22 3.79 -15.86
C ARG A 47 -10.47 2.89 -16.08
N PHE A 48 -10.44 1.59 -15.84
CA PHE A 48 -11.55 0.70 -16.21
C PHE A 48 -12.31 0.07 -15.03
N TYR A 49 -12.65 0.80 -13.95
CA TYR A 49 -13.51 0.21 -12.90
C TYR A 49 -14.51 1.18 -12.22
N LEU A 50 -14.81 2.34 -12.81
CA LEU A 50 -15.89 3.22 -12.33
C LEU A 50 -17.26 2.89 -12.98
N THR A 51 -17.42 1.70 -13.57
CA THR A 51 -18.71 1.22 -14.07
C THR A 51 -19.36 0.31 -13.02
N GLU A 52 -20.14 0.91 -12.11
CA GLU A 52 -21.22 0.37 -11.24
C GLU A 52 -21.15 -1.03 -10.58
N GLU A 53 -20.08 -1.78 -10.74
CA GLU A 53 -19.79 -3.00 -9.99
C GLU A 53 -18.43 -2.80 -9.35
N PHE A 54 -18.35 -3.02 -8.04
CA PHE A 54 -17.10 -3.22 -7.30
C PHE A 54 -16.09 -3.92 -8.22
N PRO A 55 -14.84 -3.44 -8.37
CA PRO A 55 -13.91 -4.05 -9.31
C PRO A 55 -13.91 -5.56 -9.05
N PRO A 56 -14.08 -6.39 -10.09
CA PRO A 56 -14.16 -7.83 -9.94
C PRO A 56 -12.98 -8.23 -9.07
N HIS A 57 -13.27 -8.96 -7.99
CA HIS A 57 -12.28 -9.45 -7.04
C HIS A 57 -10.98 -9.74 -7.79
N ILE A 58 -9.99 -8.85 -7.72
CA ILE A 58 -8.77 -9.05 -8.49
C ILE A 58 -8.11 -10.24 -7.83
N ASP A 59 -8.15 -11.40 -8.48
CA ASP A 59 -7.48 -12.56 -7.95
C ASP A 59 -5.99 -12.22 -8.01
N PRO A 60 -5.27 -12.20 -6.87
CA PRO A 60 -3.86 -11.89 -6.90
C PRO A 60 -3.08 -12.85 -7.79
N SER A 61 -3.60 -14.04 -8.09
CA SER A 61 -3.01 -14.94 -9.10
C SER A 61 -3.07 -14.43 -10.54
N ASP A 62 -3.96 -13.48 -10.87
CA ASP A 62 -4.01 -12.83 -12.19
C ASP A 62 -2.96 -11.71 -12.33
N LEU A 63 -2.55 -11.11 -11.21
CA LEU A 63 -1.57 -10.01 -11.17
C LEU A 63 -0.15 -10.47 -10.86
N ILE A 64 -0.03 -11.62 -10.19
CA ILE A 64 1.25 -12.25 -9.98
C ILE A 64 1.56 -12.99 -11.28
N PRO A 65 2.53 -12.53 -12.11
CA PRO A 65 2.82 -13.15 -13.40
C PRO A 65 3.00 -14.65 -13.20
N ALA A 66 2.35 -15.47 -14.05
CA ALA A 66 2.41 -16.93 -14.00
C ALA A 66 3.82 -17.38 -13.61
N ILE A 67 3.97 -17.73 -12.33
CA ILE A 67 5.25 -17.72 -11.65
C ILE A 67 6.06 -18.92 -12.17
N SER A 68 6.88 -18.71 -13.20
CA SER A 68 7.93 -19.64 -13.59
C SER A 68 9.30 -19.21 -13.07
N ASP A 69 9.50 -17.91 -12.80
CA ASP A 69 10.80 -17.30 -12.51
C ASP A 69 10.93 -16.74 -11.08
N VAL A 70 10.11 -17.22 -10.16
CA VAL A 70 10.28 -16.86 -8.75
C VAL A 70 11.41 -17.68 -8.15
N PRO A 71 12.36 -17.04 -7.45
CA PRO A 71 13.34 -17.74 -6.64
C PRO A 71 12.62 -18.62 -5.60
N GLU A 72 13.09 -19.84 -5.43
CA GLU A 72 12.56 -20.82 -4.48
C GLU A 72 12.57 -20.31 -3.02
N GLU A 73 13.31 -19.23 -2.75
CA GLU A 73 13.45 -18.59 -1.45
C GLU A 73 13.19 -17.07 -1.47
N LEU A 74 12.46 -16.59 -0.45
CA LEU A 74 12.30 -15.16 -0.17
C LEU A 74 13.58 -14.61 0.46
N GLN A 75 14.17 -13.60 -0.17
CA GLN A 75 15.33 -12.88 0.34
C GLN A 75 14.98 -11.46 0.73
N GLU A 76 15.74 -10.92 1.69
CA GLU A 76 15.59 -9.53 2.09
C GLU A 76 16.11 -8.59 1.01
N ASP A 77 15.24 -7.69 0.54
CA ASP A 77 15.63 -6.56 -0.29
C ASP A 77 16.08 -5.38 0.61
N LYS A 78 17.40 -5.23 0.79
CA LYS A 78 17.99 -4.20 1.66
C LYS A 78 17.74 -2.78 1.18
N GLU A 79 17.55 -2.58 -0.13
CA GLU A 79 17.24 -1.25 -0.66
C GLU A 79 15.80 -0.88 -0.32
N VAL A 80 14.86 -1.81 -0.55
CA VAL A 80 13.45 -1.61 -0.16
C VAL A 80 13.33 -1.41 1.34
N ARG A 81 14.11 -2.12 2.17
CA ARG A 81 14.17 -1.85 3.61
C ARG A 81 14.50 -0.38 3.91
N LYS A 82 15.54 0.18 3.28
CA LYS A 82 15.93 1.58 3.48
C LYS A 82 14.85 2.55 2.98
N GLU A 83 14.18 2.21 1.87
CA GLU A 83 13.06 2.99 1.37
C GLU A 83 11.88 2.96 2.35
N VAL A 84 11.55 1.80 2.94
CA VAL A 84 10.50 1.67 3.95
C VAL A 84 10.86 2.42 5.23
N GLU A 85 12.12 2.38 5.67
CA GLU A 85 12.61 3.17 6.82
C GLU A 85 12.48 4.68 6.58
N LYS A 86 12.61 5.13 5.32
CA LYS A 86 12.52 6.55 4.96
C LYS A 86 11.10 7.02 4.65
N TYR A 87 10.30 6.20 3.96
CA TYR A 87 9.00 6.60 3.38
C TYR A 87 7.81 5.80 3.92
N GLY A 88 8.02 4.86 4.84
CA GLY A 88 6.95 4.04 5.39
C GLY A 88 6.35 3.07 4.37
N THR A 89 5.03 2.85 4.46
CA THR A 89 4.29 1.93 3.59
C THR A 89 4.23 2.40 2.14
N ASP A 90 4.36 3.72 1.88
CA ASP A 90 4.43 4.31 0.54
C ASP A 90 5.59 3.75 -0.31
N ALA A 91 6.62 3.21 0.34
CA ALA A 91 7.70 2.52 -0.35
C ALA A 91 7.25 1.18 -0.99
N LEU A 92 6.13 0.60 -0.59
CA LEU A 92 5.64 -0.69 -1.08
C LEU A 92 4.59 -0.53 -2.17
N GLY A 93 3.74 0.47 -2.03
CA GLY A 93 2.74 0.91 -2.99
C GLY A 93 2.21 2.27 -2.58
N TRP A 94 1.50 2.95 -3.46
CA TRP A 94 0.87 4.22 -3.13
C TRP A 94 -0.42 4.40 -3.93
N TYR A 95 -1.39 5.06 -3.30
CA TYR A 95 -2.53 5.63 -3.97
C TYR A 95 -2.21 7.04 -4.50
N GLN A 96 -2.51 7.29 -5.77
CA GLN A 96 -2.45 8.60 -6.39
C GLN A 96 -3.87 9.20 -6.44
N PRO A 97 -4.11 10.33 -5.74
CA PRO A 97 -5.44 10.93 -5.58
C PRO A 97 -6.13 11.34 -6.87
N PHE A 98 -7.44 11.13 -7.00
CA PHE A 98 -8.16 11.53 -8.22
C PHE A 98 -8.50 13.02 -8.26
N HIS A 99 -8.59 13.72 -7.12
CA HIS A 99 -8.89 15.16 -7.10
C HIS A 99 -7.71 16.03 -7.57
N PHE A 100 -6.47 15.53 -7.44
CA PHE A 100 -5.27 16.27 -7.86
C PHE A 100 -4.75 15.88 -9.24
N PHE A 101 -5.15 14.71 -9.75
CA PHE A 101 -4.63 14.14 -10.99
C PHE A 101 -5.78 13.73 -11.91
N GLU A 102 -6.05 14.51 -12.96
CA GLU A 102 -7.14 14.23 -13.93
C GLU A 102 -6.88 12.95 -14.75
N SER A 103 -5.61 12.65 -14.99
CA SER A 103 -5.11 11.46 -15.67
C SER A 103 -4.02 10.82 -14.82
N SER A 104 -3.97 9.48 -14.79
CA SER A 104 -2.97 8.71 -14.04
C SER A 104 -3.16 8.67 -12.52
N TRP A 105 -4.39 8.84 -12.02
CA TRP A 105 -4.75 8.48 -10.64
C TRP A 105 -4.99 6.97 -10.52
N GLY A 106 -4.87 6.43 -9.31
CA GLY A 106 -5.07 4.99 -9.07
C GLY A 106 -4.14 4.43 -8.01
N ILE A 107 -4.20 3.11 -7.83
CA ILE A 107 -3.33 2.38 -6.90
C ILE A 107 -2.13 1.84 -7.68
N PHE A 108 -0.93 2.20 -7.23
CA PHE A 108 0.34 1.76 -7.80
C PHE A 108 1.04 0.85 -6.81
N ILE A 109 1.32 -0.39 -7.20
CA ILE A 109 1.95 -1.39 -6.34
C ILE A 109 3.30 -1.78 -6.94
N ARG A 110 4.36 -1.70 -6.14
CA ARG A 110 5.70 -2.07 -6.60
C ARG A 110 5.88 -3.57 -6.46
N TRP A 111 6.33 -4.24 -7.52
CA TRP A 111 6.69 -5.66 -7.48
C TRP A 111 7.73 -5.98 -6.40
N ARG A 112 8.74 -5.12 -6.24
CA ARG A 112 9.73 -5.22 -5.15
C ARG A 112 9.10 -5.05 -3.76
N GLY A 113 8.07 -4.21 -3.64
CA GLY A 113 7.29 -4.04 -2.42
C GLY A 113 6.54 -5.31 -2.01
N ILE A 114 5.91 -5.99 -2.98
CA ILE A 114 5.23 -7.28 -2.75
C ILE A 114 6.23 -8.33 -2.25
N LYS A 115 7.38 -8.50 -2.92
CA LYS A 115 8.42 -9.46 -2.49
C LYS A 115 8.95 -9.15 -1.09
N PHE A 116 9.21 -7.88 -0.82
CA PHE A 116 9.72 -7.46 0.48
C PHE A 116 8.72 -7.74 1.60
N LEU A 117 7.43 -7.43 1.40
CA LEU A 117 6.41 -7.72 2.40
C LEU A 117 6.18 -9.24 2.56
N ALA A 118 6.23 -10.01 1.46
CA ALA A 118 6.18 -11.47 1.54
C ALA A 118 7.35 -12.04 2.36
N TYR A 119 8.57 -11.51 2.16
CA TYR A 119 9.73 -11.85 2.99
C TYR A 119 9.48 -11.54 4.48
N LEU A 120 8.90 -10.38 4.80
CA LEU A 120 8.57 -10.03 6.18
C LEU A 120 7.51 -10.95 6.78
N LEU A 121 6.47 -11.32 6.03
CA LEU A 121 5.45 -12.28 6.47
C LEU A 121 6.08 -13.63 6.81
N ASN A 122 6.92 -14.15 5.91
CA ASN A 122 7.67 -15.40 6.12
C ASN A 122 8.56 -15.33 7.37
N LYS A 123 9.34 -14.24 7.50
CA LYS A 123 10.24 -14.00 8.64
C LYS A 123 9.47 -13.93 9.97
N ASN A 124 8.25 -13.41 9.96
CA ASN A 124 7.38 -13.30 11.12
C ASN A 124 6.56 -14.57 11.41
N GLY A 125 6.89 -15.69 10.75
CA GLY A 125 6.36 -17.01 11.10
C GLY A 125 5.14 -17.47 10.30
N GLN A 126 4.75 -16.75 9.25
CA GLN A 126 3.81 -17.25 8.26
C GLN A 126 4.50 -18.35 7.44
N LYS A 127 3.93 -19.55 7.40
CA LYS A 127 4.54 -20.78 6.84
C LYS A 127 3.82 -21.31 5.60
N GLU A 128 3.15 -20.44 4.88
CA GLU A 128 2.52 -20.76 3.62
C GLU A 128 3.54 -20.85 2.47
N SER A 129 3.09 -21.31 1.30
CA SER A 129 3.94 -21.33 0.11
C SER A 129 4.37 -19.91 -0.28
N TYR A 130 5.47 -19.79 -1.01
CA TYR A 130 5.92 -18.51 -1.56
C TYR A 130 4.79 -17.77 -2.29
N VAL A 131 4.04 -18.50 -3.12
CA VAL A 131 2.93 -17.94 -3.90
C VAL A 131 1.88 -17.34 -2.98
N GLU A 132 1.48 -18.05 -1.94
CA GLU A 132 0.49 -17.56 -0.98
C GLU A 132 1.00 -16.34 -0.19
N LEU A 133 2.29 -16.34 0.20
CA LEU A 133 2.90 -15.18 0.85
C LEU A 133 2.92 -13.94 -0.05
N MET A 134 3.17 -14.10 -1.35
CA MET A 134 3.06 -13.01 -2.32
C MET A 134 1.63 -12.53 -2.49
N LYS A 135 0.64 -13.43 -2.53
CA LYS A 135 -0.78 -13.07 -2.56
C LYS A 135 -1.18 -12.28 -1.32
N HIS A 136 -0.74 -12.72 -0.13
CA HIS A 136 -0.99 -12.02 1.13
C HIS A 136 -0.35 -10.63 1.13
N ALA A 137 0.91 -10.53 0.70
CA ALA A 137 1.60 -9.24 0.57
C ALA A 137 0.87 -8.29 -0.39
N PHE A 138 0.46 -8.76 -1.56
CA PHE A 138 -0.32 -7.97 -2.51
C PHE A 138 -1.63 -7.48 -1.88
N LYS A 139 -2.42 -8.39 -1.29
CA LYS A 139 -3.71 -8.03 -0.66
C LYS A 139 -3.51 -6.97 0.43
N LEU A 140 -2.49 -7.10 1.27
CA LEU A 140 -2.21 -6.13 2.33
C LEU A 140 -1.86 -4.75 1.78
N ILE A 141 -0.96 -4.66 0.79
CA ILE A 141 -0.59 -3.38 0.18
C ILE A 141 -1.81 -2.77 -0.52
N HIS A 142 -2.51 -3.56 -1.34
CA HIS A 142 -3.72 -3.10 -2.04
C HIS A 142 -4.78 -2.59 -1.06
N SER A 143 -5.09 -3.33 0.01
CA SER A 143 -6.07 -2.90 1.00
C SER A 143 -5.67 -1.61 1.72
N HIS A 144 -4.37 -1.40 1.97
CA HIS A 144 -3.86 -0.15 2.54
C HIS A 144 -4.11 1.03 1.58
N GLU A 145 -3.74 0.89 0.30
CA GLU A 145 -3.95 1.95 -0.69
C GLU A 145 -5.42 2.19 -1.02
N TYR A 146 -6.22 1.12 -1.03
CA TYR A 146 -7.66 1.22 -1.24
C TYR A 146 -8.35 1.96 -0.09
N PHE A 147 -7.87 1.80 1.14
CA PHE A 147 -8.34 2.62 2.25
C PHE A 147 -8.10 4.11 1.98
N HIS A 148 -6.92 4.51 1.51
CA HIS A 148 -6.63 5.90 1.14
C HIS A 148 -7.59 6.41 0.05
N PHE A 149 -7.83 5.61 -0.99
CA PHE A 149 -8.85 5.92 -2.01
C PHE A 149 -10.24 6.14 -1.41
N LEU A 150 -10.71 5.23 -0.55
CA LEU A 150 -12.02 5.35 0.08
C LEU A 150 -12.14 6.60 0.96
N THR A 151 -11.06 6.99 1.65
CA THR A 151 -11.07 8.21 2.46
C THR A 151 -11.18 9.47 1.60
N GLU A 152 -10.52 9.50 0.44
CA GLU A 152 -10.68 10.61 -0.51
C GLU A 152 -12.09 10.59 -1.11
N TRP A 153 -12.61 9.43 -1.50
CA TRP A 153 -13.94 9.28 -2.09
C TRP A 153 -15.08 9.71 -1.16
N ALA A 154 -14.89 9.56 0.15
CA ALA A 154 -15.89 9.97 1.15
C ALA A 154 -15.95 11.48 1.39
N THR A 155 -15.12 12.28 0.70
CA THR A 155 -15.04 13.75 0.81
C THR A 155 -15.95 14.41 -0.23
#